data_AF-A0A924CRK7-F1
#
_entry.id   AF-A0A924CRK7-F1
#
_cell.length_a   1.000
_cell.length_b   1.000
_cell.length_c   1.000
_cell.angle_alpha   90.00
_cell.angle_beta   90.00
_cell.angle_gamma   90.00
#
_symmetry.space_group_name_H-M   'P 1'
#
loop_
_entity.id
_entity.type
_entity.pdbx_description
1 polymer ?
#
loop_
_entity_poly.entity_id
_entity_poly.type
_entity_poly.pdbx_seq_one_letter_code
_entity_poly.pdbx_strand_id
1 'polypeptide(L)'
;SPNPRSELLADVSSPLSSSQGTLVDRLSEDSAEVEKRVDRRTRALAKMLQLTRSRKIPLLVGLTPELSQRKSPTPNEKKLLDSLGDRYPKLIQAQYTQLLDAQKKLPGLTPVSLQDAVMTLTSKDQQAFVDAVHLTDNANAAIAKSLITAIAPTLYVEPKPYRVE
;
A
#
# COMPACT_ATOMS: atom_id res chain seq x y z
N SER A 1 17.82 17.61 32.92
CA SER A 1 17.10 16.48 32.29
C SER A 1 17.04 16.70 30.80
N PRO A 2 17.43 15.72 29.96
CA PRO A 2 17.28 15.83 28.52
C PRO A 2 15.78 15.81 28.15
N ASN A 3 15.43 16.58 27.13
CA ASN A 3 14.06 16.81 26.69
C ASN A 3 13.53 15.58 25.91
N PRO A 4 12.42 14.94 26.31
CA PRO A 4 11.90 13.74 25.64
C PRO A 4 11.39 13.98 24.21
N ARG A 5 11.25 15.25 23.80
CA ARG A 5 10.91 15.61 22.41
C ARG A 5 12.06 15.42 21.41
N SER A 6 13.31 15.44 21.88
CA SER A 6 14.49 15.28 21.00
C SER A 6 14.66 13.84 20.51
N GLU A 7 14.27 12.85 21.31
CA GLU A 7 14.38 11.42 20.96
C GLU A 7 13.31 10.98 19.96
N LEU A 8 12.13 11.62 19.99
CA LEU A 8 11.02 11.34 19.05
C LEU A 8 11.29 11.83 17.62
N LEU A 9 12.26 12.74 17.43
CA LEU A 9 12.67 13.23 16.11
C LEU A 9 13.90 12.50 15.55
N ALA A 10 14.63 11.76 16.39
CA ALA A 10 15.81 11.00 15.96
C ALA A 10 15.45 9.73 15.16
N ASP A 11 14.22 9.21 15.31
CA ASP A 11 13.72 8.03 14.59
C ASP A 11 13.03 8.37 13.25
N VAL A 12 13.03 9.65 12.87
CA VAL A 12 12.70 10.10 11.51
C VAL A 12 14.01 10.26 10.75
N SER A 13 14.82 9.21 10.67
CA SER A 13 15.82 9.15 9.62
C SER A 13 15.04 9.19 8.30
N SER A 14 15.06 10.34 7.62
CA SER A 14 14.47 10.48 6.30
C SER A 14 15.04 9.35 5.44
N PRO A 15 14.25 8.36 4.97
CA PRO A 15 14.76 7.26 4.15
C PRO A 15 15.22 7.73 2.76
N LEU A 16 15.14 9.04 2.51
CA LEU A 16 15.57 9.71 1.30
C LEU A 16 16.92 10.41 1.54
N SER A 17 17.92 9.70 2.07
CA SER A 17 19.29 10.07 1.72
C SER A 17 19.38 9.88 0.21
N SER A 18 19.82 10.90 -0.52
CA SER A 18 20.00 10.92 -1.97
C SER A 18 20.94 9.80 -2.44
N SER A 19 20.44 8.57 -2.53
CA SER A 19 21.20 7.43 -3.01
C SER A 19 21.15 7.47 -4.54
N GLN A 20 22.29 7.76 -5.15
CA GLN A 20 22.55 7.48 -6.55
C GLN A 20 22.53 5.96 -6.73
N GLY A 21 21.39 5.40 -7.12
CA GLY A 21 21.16 3.97 -7.25
C GLY A 21 19.82 3.69 -7.92
N THR A 22 19.73 2.56 -8.60
CA THR A 22 18.51 2.09 -9.26
C THR A 22 17.43 1.74 -8.22
N LEU A 23 16.20 1.50 -8.66
CA LEU A 23 15.12 1.09 -7.75
C LEU A 23 15.44 -0.22 -7.01
N VAL A 24 16.12 -1.17 -7.67
CA VAL A 24 16.50 -2.45 -7.05
C VAL A 24 17.57 -2.28 -5.98
N ASP A 25 18.45 -1.28 -6.09
CA ASP A 25 19.49 -1.00 -5.09
C ASP A 25 18.91 -0.50 -3.75
N ARG A 26 17.65 -0.06 -3.76
CA ARG A 26 16.92 0.37 -2.56
C ARG A 26 16.23 -0.79 -1.84
N LEU A 27 16.16 -1.95 -2.48
CA LEU A 27 15.59 -3.17 -1.92
C LEU A 27 16.68 -3.93 -1.18
N SER A 28 16.40 -4.25 0.09
CA SER A 28 17.30 -5.08 0.88
C SER A 28 17.10 -6.55 0.53
N GLU A 29 18.19 -7.29 0.39
CA GLU A 29 18.18 -8.77 0.39
C GLU A 29 18.43 -9.34 1.77
N ASP A 30 18.98 -8.54 2.68
CA ASP A 30 19.13 -8.92 4.08
C ASP A 30 17.74 -9.08 4.70
N SER A 31 17.40 -10.33 5.04
CA SER A 31 16.12 -10.71 5.63
C SER A 31 15.86 -10.01 6.95
N ALA A 32 16.89 -9.75 7.76
CA ALA A 32 16.75 -9.04 9.03
C ALA A 32 16.35 -7.57 8.81
N GLU A 33 16.91 -6.92 7.78
CA GLU A 33 16.51 -5.56 7.42
C GLU A 33 15.10 -5.52 6.80
N VAL A 34 14.73 -6.50 5.97
CA VAL A 34 13.36 -6.61 5.46
C VAL A 34 12.37 -6.79 6.62
N GLU A 35 12.65 -7.68 7.56
CA GLU A 35 11.82 -7.91 8.75
C GLU A 35 11.65 -6.62 9.55
N LYS A 36 12.74 -5.90 9.84
CA LYS A 36 12.69 -4.58 10.51
C LYS A 36 11.80 -3.57 9.77
N ARG A 37 11.84 -3.56 8.43
CA ARG A 37 10.99 -2.68 7.60
C ARG A 37 9.51 -3.06 7.67
N VAL A 38 9.20 -4.36 7.67
CA VAL A 38 7.83 -4.88 7.81
C VAL A 38 7.30 -4.55 9.21
N ASP A 39 8.11 -4.79 10.24
CA ASP A 39 7.81 -4.49 11.63
C ASP A 39 7.50 -3.02 11.87
N ARG A 40 8.35 -2.12 11.35
CA ARG A 40 8.16 -0.68 11.48
C ARG A 40 6.84 -0.23 10.86
N ARG A 41 6.51 -0.73 9.66
CA ARG A 41 5.23 -0.43 8.99
C ARG A 41 4.04 -0.98 9.75
N THR A 42 4.14 -2.21 10.25
CA THR A 42 3.07 -2.88 11.00
C THR A 42 2.80 -2.18 12.33
N ARG A 43 3.85 -1.75 13.06
CA ARG A 43 3.72 -0.93 14.27
C ARG A 43 3.07 0.43 14.00
N ALA A 44 3.41 1.09 12.89
CA ALA A 44 2.77 2.35 12.50
C ALA A 44 1.27 2.16 12.24
N LEU A 45 0.88 1.10 11.53
CA LEU A 45 -0.52 0.75 11.29
C LEU A 45 -1.26 0.41 12.59
N ALA A 46 -0.63 -0.33 13.51
CA ALA A 46 -1.21 -0.64 14.82
C ALA A 46 -1.51 0.63 15.63
N LYS A 47 -0.60 1.61 15.63
CA LYS A 47 -0.83 2.92 16.26
C LYS A 47 -1.99 3.67 15.63
N MET A 48 -2.08 3.67 14.29
CA MET A 48 -3.22 4.28 13.59
C MET A 48 -4.55 3.62 13.98
N LEU A 49 -4.60 2.27 14.01
CA LEU A 49 -5.78 1.52 14.43
C LEU A 49 -6.22 1.87 15.85
N GLN A 50 -5.27 2.00 16.79
CA GLN A 50 -5.58 2.39 18.16
C GLN A 50 -6.21 3.78 18.21
N LEU A 51 -5.65 4.74 17.47
CA LEU A 51 -6.14 6.12 17.42
C LEU A 51 -7.55 6.19 16.81
N THR A 52 -7.79 5.52 15.67
CA THR A 52 -9.08 5.58 14.98
C THR A 52 -10.19 4.86 15.74
N ARG A 53 -9.88 3.73 16.39
CA ARG A 53 -10.84 2.99 17.24
C ARG A 53 -11.42 3.82 18.37
N SER A 54 -10.56 4.55 19.09
CA SER A 54 -11.00 5.40 20.20
C SER A 54 -12.04 6.46 19.78
N ARG A 55 -12.06 6.80 18.50
CA ARG A 55 -12.95 7.81 17.89
C ARG A 55 -14.04 7.20 17.01
N LYS A 56 -14.15 5.87 16.95
CA LYS A 56 -15.08 5.14 16.07
C LYS A 56 -14.94 5.53 14.59
N ILE A 57 -13.74 5.89 14.15
CA ILE A 57 -13.44 6.22 12.76
C ILE A 57 -13.08 4.91 12.03
N PRO A 58 -13.79 4.52 10.97
CA PRO A 58 -13.40 3.38 10.14
C PRO A 58 -12.01 3.61 9.53
N LEU A 59 -11.14 2.60 9.60
CA LEU A 59 -9.82 2.64 8.95
C LEU A 59 -9.73 1.53 7.90
N LEU A 60 -9.66 1.96 6.64
CA LEU A 60 -9.34 1.10 5.51
C LEU A 60 -7.85 1.22 5.20
N VAL A 61 -7.19 0.10 4.93
CA VAL A 61 -5.77 0.09 4.57
C VAL A 61 -5.58 -0.67 3.28
N GLY A 62 -5.07 0.02 2.27
CA GLY A 62 -4.71 -0.56 0.98
C GLY A 62 -3.20 -0.53 0.79
N LEU A 63 -2.65 -1.61 0.24
CA LEU A 63 -1.27 -1.63 -0.23
C LEU A 63 -1.21 -1.08 -1.65
N THR A 64 -0.31 -0.13 -1.90
CA THR A 64 -0.12 0.47 -3.23
C THR A 64 0.19 -0.63 -4.25
N PRO A 65 -0.55 -0.70 -5.37
CA PRO A 65 -0.26 -1.66 -6.43
C PRO A 65 1.13 -1.45 -7.00
N GLU A 66 1.71 -2.52 -7.54
CA GLU A 66 3.06 -2.48 -8.09
C GLU A 66 3.13 -3.28 -9.40
N LEU A 67 3.90 -2.78 -10.36
CA LEU A 67 3.92 -3.30 -11.73
C LEU A 67 4.34 -4.77 -11.81
N SER A 68 5.28 -5.23 -10.98
CA SER A 68 5.71 -6.64 -10.93
C SER A 68 4.63 -7.61 -10.50
N GLN A 69 3.54 -7.12 -9.90
CA GLN A 69 2.40 -7.96 -9.56
C GLN A 69 1.51 -8.25 -10.77
N ARG A 70 1.61 -7.47 -11.86
CA ARG A 70 0.74 -7.62 -13.04
C ARG A 70 0.87 -8.99 -13.69
N LYS A 71 -0.26 -9.69 -13.84
CA LYS A 71 -0.35 -10.98 -14.54
C LYS A 71 -0.28 -10.85 -16.07
N SER A 72 -0.79 -9.75 -16.61
CA SER A 72 -0.88 -9.53 -18.06
C SER A 72 -0.46 -8.09 -18.39
N PRO A 73 0.85 -7.78 -18.33
CA PRO A 73 1.34 -6.45 -18.68
C PRO A 73 1.13 -6.15 -20.18
N THR A 74 0.79 -4.90 -20.49
CA THR A 74 0.81 -4.39 -21.87
C THR A 74 2.24 -4.39 -22.43
N PRO A 75 2.44 -4.24 -23.76
CA PRO A 75 3.79 -4.18 -24.33
C PRO A 75 4.68 -3.09 -23.72
N ASN A 76 4.11 -1.93 -23.36
CA ASN A 76 4.85 -0.85 -22.71
C ASN A 76 5.26 -1.22 -21.29
N GLU A 77 4.36 -1.84 -20.54
CA GLU A 77 4.62 -2.31 -19.18
C GLU A 77 5.61 -3.46 -19.14
N LYS A 78 5.62 -4.31 -20.16
CA LYS A 78 6.65 -5.32 -20.32
C LYS A 78 8.03 -4.66 -20.48
N LYS A 79 8.14 -3.62 -21.32
CA LYS A 79 9.41 -2.86 -21.45
C LYS A 79 9.83 -2.21 -20.13
N LEU A 80 8.86 -1.72 -19.34
CA LEU A 80 9.13 -1.19 -18.00
C LEU A 80 9.61 -2.29 -17.04
N LEU A 81 9.01 -3.48 -17.07
CA LEU A 81 9.47 -4.63 -16.27
C LEU A 81 10.88 -5.06 -16.68
N ASP A 82 11.15 -5.15 -17.98
CA ASP A 82 12.45 -5.52 -18.51
C ASP A 82 13.53 -4.49 -18.10
N SER A 83 13.20 -3.20 -18.04
CA SER A 83 14.14 -2.14 -17.61
C SER A 83 14.43 -2.13 -16.10
N LEU A 84 13.57 -2.74 -15.30
CA LEU A 84 13.77 -2.92 -13.85
C LEU A 84 14.72 -4.10 -13.55
N GLY A 85 14.91 -5.00 -14.52
CA GLY A 85 15.77 -6.19 -14.43
C GLY A 85 15.16 -7.33 -13.59
N ASP A 86 15.61 -8.55 -13.86
CA ASP A 86 15.03 -9.80 -13.33
C ASP A 86 14.99 -9.91 -11.80
N ARG A 87 15.87 -9.17 -11.12
CA ARG A 87 16.01 -9.17 -9.67
C ARG A 87 14.90 -8.40 -8.98
N TYR A 88 14.46 -7.28 -9.57
CA TYR A 88 13.50 -6.38 -8.95
C TYR A 88 12.13 -7.04 -8.71
N PRO A 89 11.48 -7.69 -9.70
CA PRO A 89 10.18 -8.36 -9.49
C PRO A 89 10.21 -9.39 -8.36
N LYS A 90 11.29 -10.18 -8.27
CA LYS A 90 11.43 -11.22 -7.25
C LYS A 90 11.48 -10.63 -5.84
N LEU A 91 12.30 -9.59 -5.66
CA LEU A 91 12.44 -8.94 -4.36
C LEU A 91 11.16 -8.22 -3.94
N ILE A 92 10.52 -7.48 -4.85
CA ILE A 92 9.25 -6.80 -4.54
C ILE A 92 8.17 -7.81 -4.18
N GLN A 93 7.97 -8.85 -4.99
CA GLN A 93 6.95 -9.86 -4.72
C GLN A 93 7.13 -10.50 -3.34
N ALA A 94 8.36 -10.92 -3.00
CA ALA A 94 8.66 -11.50 -1.69
C ALA A 94 8.38 -10.52 -0.54
N GLN A 95 8.87 -9.27 -0.64
CA GLN A 95 8.69 -8.26 0.42
C GLN A 95 7.23 -7.82 0.57
N TYR A 96 6.48 -7.73 -0.54
CA TYR A 96 5.04 -7.44 -0.53
C TYR A 96 4.24 -8.54 0.17
N THR A 97 4.53 -9.81 -0.12
CA THR A 97 3.88 -10.94 0.55
C THR A 97 4.12 -10.89 2.07
N GLN A 98 5.36 -10.66 2.50
CA GLN A 98 5.68 -10.54 3.93
C GLN A 98 4.91 -9.39 4.60
N LEU A 99 4.83 -8.23 3.93
CA LEU A 99 4.09 -7.09 4.45
C LEU A 99 2.58 -7.36 4.53
N LEU A 100 1.99 -7.96 3.49
CA LEU A 100 0.57 -8.34 3.49
C LEU A 100 0.25 -9.34 4.59
N ASP A 101 1.10 -10.34 4.80
CA ASP A 101 0.91 -11.35 5.83
C ASP A 101 1.05 -10.77 7.24
N ALA A 102 1.95 -9.80 7.44
CA ALA A 102 2.03 -9.05 8.69
C ALA A 102 0.78 -8.19 8.93
N GLN A 103 0.26 -7.53 7.90
CA GLN A 103 -0.97 -6.73 7.98
C GLN A 103 -2.20 -7.58 8.33
N LYS A 104 -2.35 -8.77 7.74
CA LYS A 104 -3.46 -9.71 8.05
C LYS A 104 -3.50 -10.11 9.53
N LYS A 105 -2.36 -10.09 10.23
CA LYS A 105 -2.27 -10.43 11.65
C LYS A 105 -2.69 -9.28 12.57
N LEU A 106 -2.90 -8.06 12.05
CA LEU A 106 -3.37 -6.93 12.85
C LEU A 106 -4.88 -7.05 13.09
N PRO A 107 -5.33 -7.24 14.35
CA PRO A 107 -6.74 -7.43 14.63
C PRO A 107 -7.53 -6.19 14.24
N GLY A 108 -8.69 -6.39 13.60
CA GLY A 108 -9.64 -5.38 13.13
C GLY A 108 -9.06 -4.30 12.22
N LEU A 109 -8.03 -4.66 11.46
CA LEU A 109 -7.69 -4.01 10.20
C LEU A 109 -8.66 -4.49 9.12
N THR A 110 -9.21 -3.56 8.33
CA THR A 110 -9.99 -3.91 7.13
C THR A 110 -9.10 -3.65 5.90
N PRO A 111 -8.48 -4.69 5.31
CA PRO A 111 -7.66 -4.52 4.13
C PRO A 111 -8.52 -4.23 2.90
N VAL A 112 -8.03 -3.36 2.02
CA VAL A 112 -8.61 -3.14 0.69
C VAL A 112 -7.59 -3.57 -0.35
N SER A 113 -7.97 -4.51 -1.22
CA SER A 113 -7.10 -4.97 -2.29
C SER A 113 -7.11 -3.99 -3.46
N LEU A 114 -6.20 -3.00 -3.40
CA LEU A 114 -6.01 -2.05 -4.50
C LEU A 114 -5.39 -2.74 -5.73
N GLN A 115 -4.59 -3.79 -5.49
CA GLN A 115 -3.96 -4.56 -6.55
C GLN A 115 -5.00 -5.24 -7.44
N ASP A 116 -6.06 -5.82 -6.86
CA ASP A 116 -7.12 -6.47 -7.62
C ASP A 116 -7.88 -5.48 -8.50
N ALA A 117 -8.10 -4.25 -8.02
CA ALA A 117 -8.73 -3.20 -8.83
C ALA A 117 -7.92 -2.94 -10.11
N VAL A 118 -6.59 -2.88 -9.99
CA VAL A 118 -5.69 -2.72 -11.15
C VAL A 118 -5.66 -3.96 -12.04
N MET A 119 -5.80 -5.18 -11.48
CA MET A 119 -5.84 -6.42 -12.28
C MET A 119 -7.06 -6.55 -13.19
N THR A 120 -8.14 -5.82 -12.90
CA THR A 120 -9.33 -5.82 -13.77
C THR A 120 -9.09 -5.14 -15.12
N LEU A 121 -8.01 -4.37 -15.25
CA LEU A 121 -7.58 -3.75 -16.50
C LEU A 121 -6.85 -4.79 -17.37
N THR A 122 -7.63 -5.50 -18.19
CA THR A 122 -7.18 -6.70 -18.92
C THR A 122 -7.03 -6.50 -20.43
N SER A 123 -7.54 -5.41 -21.00
CA SER A 123 -7.35 -5.16 -22.43
C SER A 123 -5.92 -4.72 -22.72
N LYS A 124 -5.38 -5.11 -23.89
CA LYS A 124 -4.01 -4.75 -24.32
C LYS A 124 -3.78 -3.23 -24.39
N ASP A 125 -4.86 -2.46 -24.43
CA ASP A 125 -4.86 -1.00 -24.52
C ASP A 125 -5.02 -0.31 -23.15
N GLN A 126 -5.21 -1.07 -22.06
CA GLN A 126 -5.36 -0.55 -20.70
C GLN A 126 -4.06 -0.65 -19.91
N GLN A 127 -3.11 0.22 -20.27
CA GLN A 127 -1.94 0.50 -19.43
C GLN A 127 -2.40 1.06 -18.08
N ALA A 128 -1.90 0.51 -16.99
CA ALA A 128 -2.24 0.87 -15.61
C ALA A 128 -1.07 1.54 -14.89
N PHE A 129 0.15 1.37 -15.39
CA PHE A 129 1.35 1.88 -14.75
C PHE A 129 2.14 2.77 -15.71
N VAL A 130 2.55 3.93 -15.21
CA VAL A 130 3.48 4.85 -15.89
C VAL A 130 4.93 4.43 -15.63
N ASP A 131 5.20 3.94 -14.42
CA ASP A 131 6.46 3.32 -14.00
C ASP A 131 6.18 2.18 -13.00
N ALA A 132 7.18 1.72 -12.24
CA ALA A 132 7.01 0.61 -11.30
C ALA A 132 5.86 0.79 -10.28
N VAL A 133 5.55 2.03 -9.86
CA VAL A 133 4.61 2.32 -8.77
C VAL A 133 3.57 3.39 -9.09
N HIS A 134 3.81 4.27 -10.07
CA HIS A 134 2.87 5.32 -10.44
C HIS A 134 1.84 4.80 -11.44
N LEU A 135 0.59 5.15 -11.20
CA LEU A 135 -0.56 4.65 -11.95
C LEU A 135 -1.00 5.63 -13.05
N THR A 136 -1.59 5.09 -14.11
CA THR A 136 -2.30 5.87 -15.13
C THR A 136 -3.65 6.34 -14.60
N ASP A 137 -4.28 7.29 -15.30
CA ASP A 137 -5.63 7.78 -14.95
C ASP A 137 -6.66 6.65 -14.93
N ASN A 138 -6.59 5.70 -15.87
CA ASN A 138 -7.47 4.54 -15.93
C ASN A 138 -7.33 3.66 -14.68
N ALA A 139 -6.10 3.46 -14.20
CA ALA A 139 -5.84 2.68 -12.99
C ALA A 139 -6.25 3.41 -11.71
N ASN A 140 -6.01 4.72 -11.64
CA ASN A 140 -6.51 5.54 -10.55
C ASN A 140 -8.05 5.52 -10.50
N ALA A 141 -8.73 5.56 -11.64
CA ALA A 141 -10.18 5.45 -11.71
C ALA A 141 -10.68 4.07 -11.24
N ALA A 142 -10.01 2.98 -11.62
CA ALA A 142 -10.33 1.64 -11.14
C ALA A 142 -10.16 1.51 -9.62
N ILE A 143 -9.07 2.04 -9.06
CA ILE A 143 -8.84 2.09 -7.61
C ILE A 143 -9.90 2.93 -6.91
N ALA A 144 -10.23 4.11 -7.44
CA ALA A 144 -11.25 4.98 -6.86
C ALA A 144 -12.60 4.26 -6.77
N LYS A 145 -13.00 3.52 -7.81
CA LYS A 145 -14.23 2.70 -7.81
C LYS A 145 -14.18 1.60 -6.74
N SER A 146 -13.05 0.92 -6.59
CA SER A 146 -12.86 -0.10 -5.56
C SER A 146 -12.95 0.49 -4.15
N LEU A 147 -12.31 1.65 -3.92
CA LEU A 147 -12.37 2.36 -2.65
C LEU A 147 -13.79 2.83 -2.32
N ILE A 148 -14.51 3.43 -3.26
CA ILE A 148 -15.92 3.82 -3.08
C ILE A 148 -16.75 2.61 -2.67
N THR A 149 -16.56 1.48 -3.34
CA THR A 149 -17.26 0.22 -3.03
C THR A 149 -16.95 -0.28 -1.61
N ALA A 150 -15.70 -0.15 -1.16
CA ALA A 150 -15.30 -0.52 0.20
C ALA A 150 -15.79 0.47 1.28
N ILE A 151 -15.86 1.77 0.95
CA ILE A 151 -16.22 2.83 1.89
C ILE A 151 -17.74 2.95 2.05
N ALA A 152 -18.51 2.86 0.97
CA ALA A 152 -19.94 3.16 0.96
C ALA A 152 -20.75 2.44 2.07
N PRO A 153 -20.53 1.14 2.37
CA PRO A 153 -21.24 0.46 3.46
C PRO A 153 -20.93 1.05 4.85
N THR A 154 -19.75 1.63 5.04
CA THR A 154 -19.34 2.22 6.32
C THR A 154 -19.92 3.61 6.57
N LEU A 155 -20.40 4.27 5.51
CA LEU A 155 -21.01 5.60 5.56
C LEU A 155 -22.55 5.55 5.59
N TYR A 156 -23.15 4.35 5.51
CA TYR A 156 -24.59 4.22 5.55
C TYR A 156 -25.12 4.59 6.94
N VAL A 157 -25.82 5.71 7.03
CA VAL A 157 -26.59 6.10 8.22
C VAL A 157 -27.99 5.54 8.04
N GLU A 158 -28.39 4.60 8.88
CA GLU A 158 -29.76 4.11 8.90
C GLU A 158 -30.69 5.30 9.22
N PRO A 159 -31.67 5.64 8.36
CA PRO A 159 -32.57 6.74 8.63
C PRO A 159 -33.40 6.41 9.87
N LYS A 160 -33.23 7.19 10.94
CA LYS A 160 -34.12 7.09 12.10
C LYS A 160 -35.52 7.54 11.67
N PRO A 161 -36.57 6.69 11.79
CA PRO A 161 -37.93 7.14 11.52
C PRO A 161 -38.26 8.30 12.47
N TYR A 162 -38.75 9.39 11.90
CA TYR A 162 -39.30 10.52 12.64
C TYR A 162 -40.54 10.03 13.40
N ARG A 163 -40.43 9.85 14.72
CA ARG A 163 -41.61 9.68 15.58
C ARG A 163 -42.14 11.06 15.91
N VAL A 164 -43.34 11.36 15.44
CA VAL A 164 -44.16 12.45 15.99
C VAL A 164 -44.73 11.91 17.30
N GLU A 165 -44.38 12.52 18.43
CA GLU A 165 -45.11 12.35 19.70
C GLU A 165 -46.35 13.24 19.71
#